data_AF-A0A0F6SIF5-F1
#
_entry.id   AF-A0A0F6SIF5-F1
#
_cell.length_a   1.000
_cell.length_b   1.000
_cell.length_c   1.000
_cell.angle_alpha   90.00
_cell.angle_beta   90.00
_cell.angle_gamma   90.00
#
_symmetry.space_group_name_H-M   'P 1'
#
loop_
_entity.id
_entity.type
_entity.pdbx_description
1 polymer ?
#
loop_
_entity_poly.entity_id
_entity_poly.type
_entity_poly.pdbx_seq_one_letter_code
_entity_poly.pdbx_strand_id
1 'polypeptide(L)'
;GHIELARPVFHPGFIVKVKKILECICVNCGRLKGDISDPNFADRIRHVRDPKARMQVVWNFCKSKMVCEPDEPKEDNEEIEGEPKKGHGGCGATQPLIRKEGLKLFVQYKRSKDEDEEVKSLQPDKRLFPPHEVYTALKKISDSDLHLLGLSDEYARPEWMILTVMPVPPPPVRPSIAVDGGAMRSEDDLTYKL
;
A
#
# COMPACT_ATOMS: atom_id res chain seq x y z
N GLY A 1 -0.22 -14.81 23.47
CA GLY A 1 -1.13 -15.60 22.61
C GLY A 1 -1.42 -14.80 21.35
N HIS A 2 -2.36 -15.25 20.52
CA HIS A 2 -2.84 -14.47 19.37
C HIS A 2 -4.32 -14.75 19.11
N ILE A 3 -4.98 -13.81 18.43
CA ILE A 3 -6.37 -13.94 17.94
C ILE A 3 -6.33 -13.84 16.42
N GLU A 4 -6.85 -14.85 15.73
CA GLU A 4 -7.08 -14.78 14.29
C GLU A 4 -8.33 -13.93 14.01
N LEU A 5 -8.19 -12.90 13.19
CA LEU A 5 -9.30 -12.01 12.86
C LEU A 5 -10.13 -12.59 11.72
N ALA A 6 -11.46 -12.56 11.86
CA ALA A 6 -12.36 -13.03 10.80
C ALA A 6 -12.24 -12.23 9.49
N ARG A 7 -11.76 -10.97 9.56
CA ARG A 7 -11.46 -10.13 8.41
C ARG A 7 -10.22 -9.28 8.68
N PRO A 8 -9.41 -8.95 7.65
CA PRO A 8 -8.29 -8.03 7.81
C PRO A 8 -8.74 -6.64 8.26
N VAL A 9 -7.93 -5.98 9.09
CA VAL A 9 -8.19 -4.63 9.63
C VAL A 9 -6.97 -3.73 9.45
N PHE A 10 -7.18 -2.44 9.15
CA PHE A 10 -6.06 -1.49 9.11
C PHE A 10 -5.45 -1.29 10.50
N HIS A 11 -4.12 -1.38 10.61
CA HIS A 11 -3.45 -0.90 11.82
C HIS A 11 -3.53 0.64 11.88
N PRO A 12 -4.07 1.24 12.96
CA PRO A 12 -4.32 2.68 13.03
C PRO A 12 -3.05 3.51 12.91
N GLY A 13 -1.91 3.01 13.43
CA GLY A 13 -0.61 3.67 13.31
C GLY A 13 0.00 3.66 11.90
N PHE A 14 -0.50 2.81 10.99
CA PHE A 14 0.11 2.64 9.67
C PHE A 14 -0.78 3.04 8.50
N ILE A 15 -2.06 3.35 8.71
CA ILE A 15 -3.01 3.67 7.62
C ILE A 15 -2.52 4.81 6.70
N VAL A 16 -1.80 5.80 7.25
CA VAL A 16 -1.21 6.88 6.45
C VAL A 16 -0.04 6.38 5.59
N LYS A 17 0.80 5.48 6.13
CA LYS A 17 1.91 4.88 5.40
C LYS A 17 1.39 3.93 4.31
N VAL A 18 0.39 3.10 4.63
CA VAL A 18 -0.33 2.25 3.66
C VAL A 18 -0.88 3.09 2.51
N LYS A 19 -1.57 4.20 2.81
CA LYS A 19 -2.05 5.14 1.78
C LYS A 19 -0.92 5.59 0.86
N LYS A 20 0.21 6.04 1.41
CA LYS A 20 1.35 6.50 0.60
C LYS A 20 1.91 5.38 -0.28
N ILE A 21 2.04 4.16 0.25
CA ILE A 21 2.53 2.99 -0.51
C ILE A 21 1.59 2.69 -1.68
N LEU A 22 0.28 2.66 -1.44
CA LEU A 22 -0.71 2.44 -2.48
C LEU A 22 -0.69 3.56 -3.55
N GLU A 23 -0.34 4.80 -3.18
CA GLU A 23 -0.12 5.89 -4.15
C GLU A 23 1.18 5.74 -4.95
N CYS A 24 2.09 4.85 -4.53
CA CYS A 24 3.35 4.55 -5.25
C CYS A 24 3.18 3.43 -6.27
N ILE A 25 2.35 2.45 -5.99
CA ILE A 25 2.19 1.25 -6.81
C ILE A 25 0.97 1.32 -7.73
N CYS A 26 0.92 0.41 -8.69
CA CYS A 26 -0.29 0.11 -9.44
C CYS A 26 -1.22 -0.74 -8.58
N VAL A 27 -2.44 -0.26 -8.30
CA VAL A 27 -3.42 -1.01 -7.49
C VAL A 27 -3.92 -2.29 -8.17
N ASN A 28 -3.69 -2.42 -9.49
CA ASN A 28 -4.05 -3.60 -10.27
C ASN A 28 -2.95 -4.67 -10.28
N CYS A 29 -1.74 -4.33 -10.75
CA CYS A 29 -0.65 -5.29 -10.93
C CYS A 29 0.40 -5.30 -9.80
N GLY A 30 0.41 -4.31 -8.90
CA GLY A 30 1.34 -4.22 -7.78
C GLY A 30 2.70 -3.60 -8.08
N ARG A 31 3.04 -3.33 -9.35
CA ARG A 31 4.32 -2.71 -9.73
C ARG A 31 4.44 -1.27 -9.25
N LEU A 32 5.63 -0.87 -8.84
CA LEU A 32 5.97 0.52 -8.49
C LEU A 32 5.85 1.42 -9.72
N LYS A 33 5.11 2.53 -9.68
CA LYS A 33 4.93 3.41 -10.86
C LYS A 33 6.18 4.20 -11.26
N GLY A 34 7.20 4.22 -10.40
CA GLY A 34 8.51 4.80 -10.68
C GLY A 34 9.49 3.69 -11.08
N ASP A 35 10.23 3.91 -12.14
CA ASP A 35 11.15 2.92 -12.71
C ASP A 35 12.55 3.50 -12.90
N ILE A 36 13.57 2.66 -12.72
CA ILE A 36 14.98 3.08 -12.85
C ILE A 36 15.34 3.41 -14.30
N SER A 37 14.59 2.91 -15.29
CA SER A 37 14.78 3.30 -16.69
C SER A 37 14.43 4.77 -16.95
N ASP A 38 13.61 5.42 -16.10
CA ASP A 38 13.38 6.86 -16.15
C ASP A 38 14.52 7.60 -15.42
N PRO A 39 15.38 8.36 -16.14
CA PRO A 39 16.48 9.09 -15.52
C PRO A 39 16.00 10.07 -14.43
N ASN A 40 14.82 10.67 -14.61
CA ASN A 40 14.26 11.60 -13.62
C ASN A 40 13.91 10.92 -12.31
N PHE A 41 13.54 9.63 -12.34
CA PHE A 41 13.31 8.84 -11.15
C PHE A 41 14.63 8.34 -10.56
N ALA A 42 15.50 7.77 -11.40
CA ALA A 42 16.77 7.20 -11.00
C ALA A 42 17.64 8.23 -10.27
N ASP A 43 17.78 9.44 -10.82
CA ASP A 43 18.61 10.50 -10.22
C ASP A 43 18.05 10.98 -8.87
N ARG A 44 16.72 10.97 -8.69
CA ARG A 44 16.08 11.36 -7.42
C ARG A 44 16.37 10.37 -6.29
N ILE A 45 16.50 9.08 -6.60
CA ILE A 45 16.69 8.03 -5.57
C ILE A 45 18.15 7.60 -5.40
N ARG A 46 19.01 7.82 -6.40
CA ARG A 46 20.41 7.32 -6.47
C ARG A 46 21.21 7.61 -5.20
N HIS A 47 21.11 8.83 -4.67
CA HIS A 47 21.91 9.26 -3.52
C HIS A 47 21.14 9.23 -2.19
N VAL A 48 19.87 8.81 -2.19
CA VAL A 48 19.04 8.77 -0.98
C VAL A 48 19.25 7.44 -0.26
N ARG A 49 20.16 7.43 0.73
CA ARG A 49 20.50 6.24 1.52
C ARG A 49 19.52 5.97 2.66
N ASP A 50 18.98 7.01 3.29
CA ASP A 50 18.01 6.85 4.37
C ASP A 50 16.67 6.29 3.81
N PRO A 51 16.21 5.11 4.28
CA PRO A 51 15.00 4.47 3.74
C PRO A 51 13.74 5.32 3.91
N LYS A 52 13.63 6.08 5.01
CA LYS A 52 12.47 6.93 5.29
C LYS A 52 12.43 8.12 4.33
N ALA A 53 13.56 8.78 4.09
CA ALA A 53 13.68 9.83 3.08
C ALA A 53 13.43 9.28 1.67
N ARG A 54 13.96 8.09 1.36
CA ARG A 54 13.75 7.43 0.06
C ARG A 54 12.27 7.21 -0.22
N MET A 55 11.52 6.63 0.72
CA MET A 55 10.07 6.47 0.61
C MET A 55 9.35 7.78 0.31
N GLN A 56 9.74 8.88 0.97
CA GLN A 56 9.14 10.19 0.75
C GLN A 56 9.42 10.74 -0.66
N VAL A 57 10.64 10.54 -1.17
CA VAL A 57 11.05 10.94 -2.53
C VAL A 57 10.29 10.12 -3.58
N VAL A 58 10.25 8.79 -3.42
CA VAL A 58 9.53 7.87 -4.32
C VAL A 58 8.04 8.20 -4.33
N TRP A 59 7.43 8.43 -3.16
CA TRP A 59 6.03 8.83 -3.06
C TRP A 59 5.74 10.15 -3.76
N ASN A 60 6.60 11.16 -3.59
CA ASN A 60 6.43 12.44 -4.26
C ASN A 60 6.48 12.33 -5.79
N PHE A 61 7.29 11.40 -6.31
CA PHE A 61 7.37 11.11 -7.73
C PHE A 61 6.14 10.34 -8.23
N CYS A 62 5.72 9.29 -7.51
CA CYS A 62 4.68 8.37 -7.99
C CYS A 62 3.25 8.87 -7.77
N LYS A 63 3.00 9.73 -6.77
CA LYS A 63 1.64 10.15 -6.39
C LYS A 63 0.87 10.90 -7.50
N SER A 64 1.58 11.50 -8.45
CA SER A 64 1.00 12.20 -9.60
C SER A 64 0.80 11.30 -10.82
N LYS A 65 1.43 10.12 -10.86
CA LYS A 65 1.25 9.16 -11.95
C LYS A 65 -0.11 8.47 -11.82
N MET A 66 -1.01 8.76 -12.76
CA MET A 66 -2.39 8.26 -12.80
C MET A 66 -2.62 7.14 -13.81
N VAL A 67 -1.55 6.64 -14.45
CA VAL A 67 -1.58 5.52 -15.39
C VAL A 67 -0.39 4.61 -15.07
N CYS A 68 -0.59 3.30 -15.15
CA CYS A 68 0.49 2.32 -15.06
C CYS A 68 1.09 2.12 -16.45
N GLU A 69 2.20 2.80 -16.73
CA GLU A 69 2.83 2.88 -18.06
C GLU A 69 3.23 1.48 -18.56
N PRO A 70 2.60 0.97 -19.63
CA PRO A 70 3.00 -0.29 -20.25
C PRO A 70 4.30 -0.11 -21.04
N ASP A 71 4.94 -1.23 -21.36
CA ASP A 71 6.13 -1.21 -22.21
C ASP A 71 5.77 -0.83 -23.64
N GLU A 72 6.66 -0.07 -24.30
CA GLU A 72 6.54 0.15 -25.73
C GLU A 72 6.63 -1.20 -26.46
N PRO A 73 5.77 -1.45 -27.45
CA PRO A 73 5.87 -2.65 -28.26
C PRO A 73 7.24 -2.66 -28.94
N LYS A 74 7.92 -3.81 -28.91
CA LYS A 74 9.15 -3.98 -29.68
C LYS A 74 8.80 -3.82 -31.16
N GLU A 75 9.38 -2.83 -31.83
CA GLU A 75 9.31 -2.77 -33.29
C GLU A 75 10.16 -3.93 -33.84
N ASP A 76 9.52 -4.84 -34.58
CA ASP A 76 10.14 -6.06 -35.15
C ASP A 76 11.22 -5.79 -36.22
N ASN A 77 11.63 -4.52 -36.42
CA ASN A 77 12.38 -4.09 -37.60
C ASN A 77 13.73 -3.43 -37.34
N GLU A 78 14.21 -3.38 -36.09
CA GLU A 78 15.58 -2.95 -35.83
C GLU A 78 16.41 -4.16 -35.37
N GLU A 79 17.30 -4.62 -36.26
CA GLU A 79 18.52 -5.35 -35.88
C GLU A 79 19.39 -4.42 -35.01
N ILE A 80 18.96 -4.16 -33.77
CA ILE A 80 19.76 -3.37 -32.82
C ILE A 80 20.84 -4.29 -32.28
N GLU A 81 22.08 -4.06 -32.68
CA GLU A 81 23.26 -4.47 -31.93
C GLU A 81 23.24 -3.78 -30.55
N GLY A 82 22.53 -4.40 -29.60
CA GLY A 82 22.41 -3.92 -28.22
C GLY A 82 21.31 -4.66 -27.46
N GLU A 83 21.51 -4.90 -26.17
CA GLU A 83 20.50 -5.55 -25.33
C GLU A 83 19.19 -4.74 -25.37
N PRO A 84 18.03 -5.37 -25.68
CA PRO A 84 16.76 -4.66 -25.74
C PRO A 84 16.48 -4.02 -24.38
N LYS A 85 16.18 -2.71 -24.37
CA LYS A 85 15.81 -2.00 -23.14
C LYS A 85 14.63 -2.74 -22.50
N LYS A 86 14.88 -3.40 -21.38
CA LYS A 86 13.84 -4.08 -20.60
C LYS A 86 12.90 -3.01 -20.08
N GLY A 87 11.65 -3.05 -20.55
CA GLY A 87 10.64 -2.12 -20.10
C GLY A 87 10.21 -2.39 -18.64
N HIS A 88 9.57 -1.38 -18.06
CA HIS A 88 9.06 -1.36 -16.69
C HIS A 88 7.92 -2.37 -16.45
N GLY A 89 7.23 -2.82 -17.51
CA GLY A 89 6.19 -3.85 -17.56
C GLY A 89 4.88 -3.48 -16.86
N GLY A 90 4.47 -2.21 -16.93
CA GLY A 90 3.16 -1.79 -16.44
C GLY A 90 2.00 -2.39 -17.25
N CYS A 91 0.79 -2.31 -16.70
CA CYS A 91 -0.40 -2.98 -17.26
C CYS A 91 -1.39 -2.03 -17.95
N GLY A 92 -1.05 -0.76 -18.15
CA GLY A 92 -1.93 0.24 -18.77
C GLY A 92 -3.08 0.76 -17.91
N ALA A 93 -3.32 0.17 -16.73
CA ALA A 93 -4.48 0.53 -15.91
C ALA A 93 -4.40 1.97 -15.37
N THR A 94 -5.52 2.71 -15.46
CA THR A 94 -5.71 3.98 -14.77
C THR A 94 -5.59 3.78 -13.26
N GLN A 95 -4.98 4.74 -12.56
CA GLN A 95 -4.74 4.69 -11.13
C GLN A 95 -5.69 5.64 -10.40
N PRO A 96 -6.27 5.21 -9.27
CA PRO A 96 -7.18 6.05 -8.52
C PRO A 96 -6.44 7.06 -7.64
N LEU A 97 -7.12 8.14 -7.29
CA LEU A 97 -6.79 8.95 -6.13
C LEU A 97 -7.21 8.19 -4.87
N ILE A 98 -6.28 8.05 -3.92
CA ILE A 98 -6.56 7.39 -2.64
C ILE A 98 -6.88 8.44 -1.59
N ARG A 99 -8.03 8.32 -0.94
CA ARG A 99 -8.50 9.25 0.09
C ARG A 99 -8.64 8.52 1.42
N LYS A 100 -8.21 9.16 2.50
CA LYS A 100 -8.38 8.65 3.87
C LYS A 100 -9.47 9.43 4.56
N GLU A 101 -10.42 8.73 5.16
CA GLU A 101 -11.45 9.32 6.02
C GLU A 101 -11.58 8.47 7.28
N GLY A 102 -11.22 9.05 8.43
CA GLY A 102 -11.07 8.27 9.67
C GLY A 102 -10.11 7.10 9.48
N LEU A 103 -10.61 5.88 9.71
CA LEU A 103 -9.92 4.59 9.56
C LEU A 103 -10.26 3.85 8.26
N LYS A 104 -10.83 4.56 7.26
CA LYS A 104 -11.20 3.99 5.96
C LYS A 104 -10.36 4.60 4.84
N LEU A 105 -10.05 3.81 3.83
CA LEU A 105 -9.48 4.26 2.56
C LEU A 105 -10.54 4.18 1.47
N PHE A 106 -10.50 5.11 0.53
CA PHE A 106 -11.37 5.16 -0.62
C PHE A 106 -10.55 5.37 -1.90
N VAL A 107 -10.97 4.75 -2.99
CA VAL A 107 -10.43 4.96 -4.33
C VAL A 107 -11.39 5.82 -5.14
N GLN A 108 -10.83 6.81 -5.84
CA GLN A 108 -11.57 7.69 -6.74
C GLN A 108 -10.87 7.80 -8.08
N TYR A 109 -11.53 7.36 -9.15
CA TYR A 109 -11.03 7.51 -10.52
C TYR A 109 -11.51 8.84 -11.09
N LYS A 110 -10.62 9.58 -11.75
CA LYS A 110 -11.02 10.79 -12.49
C LYS A 110 -11.68 10.35 -13.80
N ARG A 111 -12.87 10.86 -14.08
CA ARG A 111 -13.55 10.68 -15.37
C ARG A 111 -12.80 11.49 -16.44
N SER A 112 -12.65 10.95 -17.64
CA SER A 112 -12.24 11.72 -18.82
C SER A 112 -13.34 12.74 -19.16
N LYS A 113 -12.95 13.88 -19.73
CA LYS A 113 -13.89 14.94 -20.11
C LYS A 113 -14.79 14.58 -21.30
N ASP A 114 -14.48 13.49 -21.99
CA ASP A 114 -15.14 13.09 -23.26
C ASP A 114 -16.25 12.04 -23.06
N GLU A 115 -16.50 11.58 -21.83
CA GLU A 115 -17.67 10.72 -21.54
C GLU A 115 -18.89 11.60 -21.28
N ASP A 116 -19.51 12.01 -22.39
CA ASP A 116 -20.75 12.79 -22.47
C ASP A 116 -21.92 12.19 -21.67
N GLU A 117 -22.55 13.08 -20.91
CA GLU A 117 -23.95 13.22 -20.43
C GLU A 117 -24.91 12.03 -20.16
N GLU A 118 -24.73 10.81 -20.67
CA GLU A 118 -25.75 9.74 -20.59
C GLU A 118 -25.58 8.72 -19.45
N VAL A 119 -24.38 8.57 -18.87
CA VAL A 119 -24.13 7.64 -17.73
C VAL A 119 -24.11 8.39 -16.39
N LYS A 120 -25.17 9.16 -16.12
CA LYS A 120 -25.36 9.87 -14.84
C LYS A 120 -25.76 8.97 -13.67
N SER A 121 -25.86 7.65 -13.85
CA SER A 121 -26.39 6.74 -12.84
C SER A 121 -25.43 5.57 -12.53
N LEU A 122 -24.85 5.60 -11.32
CA LEU A 122 -24.86 4.50 -10.32
C LEU A 122 -23.55 4.24 -9.57
N GLN A 123 -22.36 4.54 -10.10
CA GLN A 123 -21.14 4.33 -9.33
C GLN A 123 -20.69 5.62 -8.62
N PRO A 124 -20.58 5.62 -7.28
CA PRO A 124 -20.02 6.77 -6.59
C PRO A 124 -18.59 6.95 -7.09
N ASP A 125 -18.21 8.19 -7.44
CA ASP A 125 -16.84 8.56 -7.82
C ASP A 125 -15.81 8.15 -6.76
N LYS A 126 -16.28 7.75 -5.58
CA LYS A 126 -15.52 7.33 -4.43
C LYS A 126 -16.04 5.98 -3.94
N ARG A 127 -15.26 4.92 -4.16
CA ARG A 127 -15.53 3.55 -3.67
C ARG A 127 -14.69 3.25 -2.43
N LEU A 128 -15.28 2.56 -1.45
CA LEU A 128 -14.52 2.05 -0.30
C LEU A 128 -13.44 1.07 -0.77
N PHE A 129 -12.20 1.26 -0.32
CA PHE A 129 -11.09 0.33 -0.54
C PHE A 129 -10.87 -0.48 0.75
N PRO A 130 -11.53 -1.64 0.89
CA PRO A 130 -11.54 -2.37 2.15
C PRO A 130 -10.17 -2.99 2.45
N PRO A 131 -9.86 -3.26 3.75
CA PRO A 131 -8.54 -3.76 4.14
C PRO A 131 -8.10 -5.03 3.42
N HIS A 132 -9.02 -5.95 3.09
CA HIS A 132 -8.70 -7.20 2.39
C HIS A 132 -8.25 -6.97 0.94
N GLU A 133 -8.86 -6.02 0.22
CA GLU A 133 -8.41 -5.67 -1.13
C GLU A 133 -7.05 -4.96 -1.08
N VAL A 134 -6.86 -4.07 -0.09
CA VAL A 134 -5.55 -3.41 0.13
C VAL A 134 -4.47 -4.44 0.45
N TYR A 135 -4.76 -5.40 1.32
CA TYR A 135 -3.83 -6.49 1.66
C TYR A 135 -3.38 -7.26 0.41
N THR A 136 -4.34 -7.61 -0.47
CA THR A 136 -4.04 -8.28 -1.74
C THR A 136 -3.22 -7.39 -2.69
N ALA A 137 -3.49 -6.09 -2.74
CA ALA A 137 -2.70 -5.16 -3.55
C ALA A 137 -1.25 -5.04 -3.05
N LEU A 138 -1.04 -4.93 -1.73
CA LEU A 138 0.29 -4.84 -1.12
C LEU A 138 1.10 -6.13 -1.31
N LYS A 139 0.44 -7.29 -1.27
CA LYS A 139 1.08 -8.59 -1.54
C LYS A 139 1.63 -8.75 -2.96
N LYS A 140 1.13 -7.99 -3.93
CA LYS A 140 1.60 -8.06 -5.33
C LYS A 140 2.94 -7.34 -5.54
N ILE A 141 3.41 -6.56 -4.58
CA ILE A 141 4.66 -5.80 -4.69
C ILE A 141 5.83 -6.78 -4.65
N SER A 142 6.71 -6.70 -5.65
CA SER A 142 7.94 -7.51 -5.70
C SER A 142 8.98 -7.01 -4.72
N ASP A 143 9.92 -7.89 -4.33
CA ASP A 143 10.98 -7.52 -3.40
C ASP A 143 11.91 -6.44 -3.98
N SER A 144 12.13 -6.45 -5.31
CA SER A 144 12.84 -5.37 -6.01
C SER A 144 12.17 -4.00 -5.83
N ASP A 145 10.84 -3.95 -5.94
CA ASP A 145 10.06 -2.72 -5.81
C ASP A 145 10.03 -2.25 -4.35
N LEU A 146 10.05 -3.18 -3.39
CA LEU A 146 10.18 -2.84 -1.96
C LEU A 146 11.50 -2.12 -1.68
N HIS A 147 12.61 -2.59 -2.23
CA HIS A 147 13.91 -1.93 -2.06
C HIS A 147 13.97 -0.54 -2.72
N LEU A 148 13.36 -0.39 -3.89
CA LEU A 148 13.25 0.92 -4.55
C LEU A 148 12.42 1.89 -3.72
N LEU A 149 11.31 1.41 -3.16
CA LEU A 149 10.43 2.18 -2.29
C LEU A 149 11.08 2.56 -0.95
N GLY A 150 12.16 1.87 -0.55
CA GLY A 150 12.82 2.09 0.75
C GLY A 150 12.17 1.30 1.89
N LEU A 151 11.61 0.12 1.58
CA LEU A 151 11.12 -0.86 2.54
C LEU A 151 12.04 -2.09 2.59
N SER A 152 11.93 -2.87 3.66
CA SER A 152 12.62 -4.15 3.82
C SER A 152 11.62 -5.27 3.59
N ASP A 153 11.97 -6.18 2.69
CA ASP A 153 11.30 -7.44 2.41
C ASP A 153 11.41 -8.46 3.56
N GLU A 154 12.47 -8.39 4.37
CA GLU A 154 12.68 -9.26 5.52
C GLU A 154 11.95 -8.78 6.79
N TYR A 155 12.00 -7.48 7.10
CA TYR A 155 11.56 -6.95 8.40
C TYR A 155 10.31 -6.08 8.34
N ALA A 156 9.92 -5.59 7.15
CA ALA A 156 8.93 -4.53 7.03
C ALA A 156 8.08 -4.62 5.76
N ARG A 157 7.62 -5.83 5.40
CA ARG A 157 6.72 -6.01 4.26
C ARG A 157 5.42 -5.23 4.45
N PRO A 158 4.92 -4.55 3.41
CA PRO A 158 3.83 -3.60 3.56
C PRO A 158 2.49 -4.25 3.89
N GLU A 159 2.25 -5.49 3.44
CA GLU A 159 1.05 -6.24 3.78
C GLU A 159 0.94 -6.54 5.29
N TRP A 160 2.03 -6.51 6.06
CA TRP A 160 2.02 -6.66 7.51
C TRP A 160 1.44 -5.45 8.25
N MET A 161 1.28 -4.32 7.56
CA MET A 161 0.57 -3.15 8.10
C MET A 161 -0.95 -3.37 8.17
N ILE A 162 -1.46 -4.46 7.56
CA ILE A 162 -2.85 -4.90 7.67
C ILE A 162 -2.89 -6.08 8.64
N LEU A 163 -3.62 -5.93 9.73
CA LEU A 163 -3.75 -6.95 10.76
C LEU A 163 -4.69 -8.05 10.27
N THR A 164 -4.17 -9.26 10.18
CA THR A 164 -4.96 -10.51 10.03
C THR A 164 -4.96 -11.33 11.32
N VAL A 165 -3.92 -11.16 12.14
CA VAL A 165 -3.75 -11.78 13.45
C VAL A 165 -3.40 -10.68 14.45
N MET A 166 -4.12 -10.62 15.56
CA MET A 166 -3.86 -9.67 16.63
C MET A 166 -3.06 -10.35 17.76
N PRO A 167 -1.87 -9.83 18.13
CA PRO A 167 -1.13 -10.38 19.26
C PRO A 167 -1.88 -10.10 20.57
N VAL A 168 -1.97 -11.11 21.44
CA VAL A 168 -2.57 -10.98 22.77
C VAL A 168 -1.45 -10.84 23.81
N PRO A 169 -1.34 -9.68 24.49
CA PRO A 169 -0.33 -9.45 25.51
C PRO A 169 -0.48 -10.45 26.68
N PRO A 170 0.64 -10.92 27.26
CA PRO A 170 0.60 -11.83 28.40
C PRO A 170 0.14 -11.12 29.68
N PRO A 171 -0.30 -11.85 30.72
CA PRO A 171 -0.80 -11.25 31.98
C PRO A 171 0.11 -10.18 32.62
N PRO A 172 1.46 -10.27 32.60
CA PRO A 172 2.31 -9.21 33.14
C PRO A 172 2.16 -7.84 32.45
N VAL A 173 1.64 -7.83 31.20
CA VAL A 173 1.37 -6.61 30.43
C VAL A 173 -0.08 -6.13 30.61
N ARG A 174 -0.97 -7.00 31.12
CA ARG A 174 -2.39 -6.72 31.40
C ARG A 174 -2.79 -7.24 32.80
N PRO A 175 -2.20 -6.68 33.87
CA PRO A 175 -2.30 -7.23 35.22
C PRO A 175 -3.72 -7.12 35.79
N SER A 176 -4.19 -8.16 36.47
CA SER A 176 -5.45 -8.09 37.22
C SER A 176 -5.20 -7.85 38.70
N ILE A 177 -6.12 -7.10 39.32
CA ILE A 177 -6.11 -6.80 40.76
C ILE A 177 -7.24 -7.59 41.41
N ALA A 178 -6.93 -8.36 42.44
CA ALA A 178 -7.90 -9.03 43.28
C ALA A 178 -7.97 -8.35 44.65
N VAL A 179 -9.17 -7.99 45.10
CA VAL A 179 -9.45 -7.42 46.43
C VAL A 179 -10.23 -8.45 47.25
N ASP A 180 -10.08 -8.44 48.58
CA ASP A 180 -10.76 -9.32 49.54
C ASP A 180 -10.61 -10.82 49.25
N GLY A 181 -9.36 -11.30 49.17
CA GLY A 181 -9.07 -12.74 49.01
C GLY A 181 -9.56 -13.36 47.70
N GLY A 182 -9.90 -12.53 46.69
CA GLY A 182 -10.38 -12.98 45.39
C GLY A 182 -11.88 -12.83 45.16
N ALA A 183 -12.64 -12.26 46.11
CA ALA A 183 -14.07 -12.03 45.96
C ALA A 183 -14.40 -10.95 44.90
N MET A 184 -13.55 -9.93 44.76
CA MET A 184 -13.67 -8.92 43.69
C MET A 184 -12.41 -8.96 42.82
N ARG A 185 -12.61 -9.12 41.51
CA ARG A 185 -11.54 -9.03 40.50
C ARG A 185 -11.78 -7.82 39.61
N SER A 186 -10.76 -6.98 39.48
CA SER A 186 -10.68 -5.89 38.51
C SER A 186 -9.62 -6.27 37.49
N GLU A 187 -10.03 -6.44 36.23
CA GLU A 187 -9.09 -6.69 35.14
C GLU A 187 -8.47 -5.38 34.64
N ASP A 188 -7.35 -5.47 33.94
CA ASP A 188 -6.72 -4.31 33.28
C ASP A 188 -7.58 -3.78 32.11
N ASP A 189 -7.48 -2.48 31.81
CA ASP A 189 -8.18 -1.85 30.68
C ASP A 189 -7.86 -2.51 29.32
N LEU A 190 -6.64 -3.04 29.14
CA LEU A 190 -6.29 -3.80 27.95
C LEU A 190 -7.12 -5.08 27.83
N THR A 191 -7.37 -5.76 28.94
CA THR A 191 -8.21 -6.97 28.95
C THR A 191 -9.67 -6.62 28.62
N TYR A 192 -10.18 -5.47 29.08
CA TYR A 192 -11.53 -5.02 28.71
C TYR A 192 -11.69 -4.61 27.24
N LYS A 193 -10.59 -4.25 26.56
CA LYS A 193 -10.61 -3.79 25.16
C LYS A 193 -10.33 -4.91 24.14
N LEU A 194 -9.71 -6.01 24.57
CA LEU A 194 -9.45 -7.21 23.78
C LEU A 194 -10.73 -8.05 23.59
#